data_AF-A0A9J6FAD2-F1
#
_entry.id   AF-A0A9J6FAD2-F1
#
_cell.length_a   1.000
_cell.length_b   1.000
_cell.length_c   1.000
_cell.angle_alpha   90.00
_cell.angle_beta   90.00
_cell.angle_gamma   90.00
#
_symmetry.space_group_name_H-M   'P 1'
#
loop_
_entity.id
_entity.type
_entity.pdbx_description
1 polymer ?
#
loop_
_entity_poly.entity_id
_entity_poly.type
_entity_poly.pdbx_seq_one_letter_code
_entity_poly.pdbx_strand_id
1 'polypeptide(L)'
;MQLSGNVLPAVPGDIRREISSPSQLPITVKEAPQRHDIITEATWPNLMLLCSLLDSPEFSPSHWQPVIDRKLVLQLLDRFDSEDPEERNLIKTVLYRIYRKFVGLRVEIRKQINYVLLRYIYETEKFNGVAELLKILGCIIDGFALPLKAEHKQFLIKVLIPLHKPKCLMNYHEQLTYCLIRFVEKDAMLAEQVVKGLLKFWPKVCTKKELLFLREIEDILEVTKPSQFAKIAKGLFKQIAKCIDNPHEQVVVRALEFCENDYILSLMEQNNETVMPLMFPALYRASKEQWQQETLAMVYRALGSFVGMNFKLFNRIADAYKAEREREKEREKERDELWKWLSKLELEH
;
A
#
# COMPACT_ATOMS: atom_id res chain seq x y z
N MET A 1 9.59 -28.46 -63.28
CA MET A 1 8.77 -29.63 -62.84
C MET A 1 9.03 -29.86 -61.37
N GLN A 2 7.95 -29.86 -60.60
CA GLN A 2 7.72 -30.12 -59.17
C GLN A 2 8.92 -30.50 -58.25
N LEU A 3 9.18 -29.62 -57.27
CA LEU A 3 9.58 -29.89 -55.88
C LEU A 3 8.29 -30.26 -55.11
N SER A 4 8.20 -30.98 -53.99
CA SER A 4 9.10 -31.63 -53.02
C SER A 4 8.16 -32.26 -51.98
N GLY A 5 8.44 -33.45 -51.44
CA GLY A 5 7.59 -34.09 -50.43
C GLY A 5 8.35 -34.52 -49.17
N ASN A 6 7.76 -34.17 -48.02
CA ASN A 6 7.84 -34.82 -46.70
C ASN A 6 9.04 -34.54 -45.77
N VAL A 7 8.78 -33.73 -44.74
CA VAL A 7 9.25 -33.93 -43.34
C VAL A 7 8.11 -33.53 -42.36
N LEU A 8 7.88 -34.37 -41.35
CA LEU A 8 6.97 -34.30 -40.17
C LEU A 8 7.22 -33.09 -39.22
N PRO A 9 6.52 -32.88 -38.07
CA PRO A 9 5.17 -33.27 -37.59
C PRO A 9 4.33 -32.05 -37.09
N ALA A 10 3.10 -32.33 -36.63
CA ALA A 10 2.09 -31.38 -36.14
C ALA A 10 2.48 -30.57 -34.89
N VAL A 11 2.17 -29.27 -34.94
CA VAL A 11 2.14 -28.32 -33.81
C VAL A 11 0.66 -27.99 -33.53
N PRO A 12 0.16 -28.07 -32.28
CA PRO A 12 -1.23 -27.71 -31.95
C PRO A 12 -1.48 -26.22 -32.19
N GLY A 13 -2.64 -25.95 -32.78
CA GLY A 13 -2.97 -24.68 -33.41
C GLY A 13 -3.11 -23.53 -32.42
N ASP A 14 -2.59 -22.40 -32.87
CA ASP A 14 -2.95 -21.10 -32.38
C ASP A 14 -3.19 -20.17 -33.56
N ILE A 15 -4.03 -19.16 -33.34
CA ILE A 15 -4.28 -17.97 -34.16
C ILE A 15 -5.16 -18.14 -35.43
N ARG A 16 -6.44 -17.72 -35.34
CA ARG A 16 -6.95 -16.46 -35.91
C ARG A 16 -8.47 -16.38 -35.78
N ARG A 17 -8.90 -15.50 -34.88
CA ARG A 17 -10.26 -14.92 -34.84
C ARG A 17 -10.56 -14.30 -36.20
N GLU A 18 -11.62 -14.75 -36.83
CA GLU A 18 -12.23 -14.05 -37.97
C GLU A 18 -12.72 -12.68 -37.50
N ILE A 19 -12.15 -11.64 -38.12
CA ILE A 19 -12.65 -10.27 -38.06
C ILE A 19 -13.87 -10.22 -38.98
N SER A 20 -15.06 -10.10 -38.40
CA SER A 20 -16.24 -9.62 -39.12
C SER A 20 -16.54 -8.20 -38.66
N SER A 21 -16.44 -7.26 -39.60
CA SER A 21 -16.61 -5.81 -39.44
C SER A 21 -18.02 -5.40 -38.99
N PRO A 22 -18.18 -4.21 -38.38
CA PRO A 22 -19.38 -3.82 -37.66
C PRO A 22 -20.46 -3.32 -38.62
N SER A 23 -21.59 -4.02 -38.68
CA SER A 23 -22.80 -3.53 -39.34
C SER A 23 -23.98 -3.63 -38.37
N GLN A 24 -24.39 -2.45 -37.90
CA GLN A 24 -25.73 -2.03 -37.49
C GLN A 24 -26.72 -3.13 -37.08
N LEU A 25 -27.05 -3.18 -35.79
CA LEU A 25 -28.38 -3.60 -35.34
C LEU A 25 -28.98 -2.48 -34.48
N PRO A 26 -30.09 -1.87 -34.90
CA PRO A 26 -30.89 -1.04 -34.02
C PRO A 26 -31.66 -1.98 -33.09
N ILE A 27 -31.29 -2.04 -31.81
CA ILE A 27 -32.10 -2.75 -30.82
C ILE A 27 -33.29 -1.84 -30.51
N THR A 28 -34.30 -1.93 -31.36
CA THR A 28 -35.63 -1.40 -31.10
C THR A 28 -36.22 -2.17 -29.93
N VAL A 29 -36.65 -1.45 -28.89
CA VAL A 29 -37.32 -2.00 -27.71
C VAL A 29 -38.68 -2.57 -28.14
N LYS A 30 -38.73 -3.83 -28.57
CA LYS A 30 -39.92 -4.68 -28.61
C LYS A 30 -39.54 -6.09 -29.04
N GLU A 31 -40.21 -7.06 -28.42
CA GLU A 31 -39.97 -8.51 -28.46
C GLU A 31 -38.85 -8.96 -27.52
N ALA A 32 -39.27 -9.47 -26.35
CA ALA A 32 -38.41 -10.08 -25.35
C ALA A 32 -38.32 -11.58 -25.64
N PRO A 33 -37.19 -12.11 -26.14
CA PRO A 33 -36.85 -13.50 -25.94
C PRO A 33 -36.44 -13.62 -24.46
N GLN A 34 -37.20 -14.39 -23.68
CA GLN A 34 -36.87 -14.93 -22.36
C GLN A 34 -35.84 -14.12 -21.53
N ARG A 35 -36.33 -13.09 -20.82
CA ARG A 35 -35.54 -12.14 -19.98
C ARG A 35 -34.65 -12.77 -18.90
N HIS A 36 -34.69 -14.08 -18.68
CA HIS A 36 -33.98 -14.76 -17.59
C HIS A 36 -32.65 -15.44 -17.99
N ASP A 37 -32.45 -15.80 -19.26
CA ASP A 37 -31.34 -16.71 -19.63
C ASP A 37 -30.05 -16.01 -20.06
N ILE A 38 -30.00 -14.67 -20.06
CA ILE A 38 -28.90 -13.93 -20.72
C ILE A 38 -27.78 -13.51 -19.73
N ILE A 39 -28.02 -13.47 -18.41
CA ILE A 39 -27.02 -12.99 -17.42
C ILE A 39 -27.04 -13.81 -16.12
N THR A 40 -27.21 -15.13 -16.21
CA THR A 40 -27.09 -16.04 -15.06
C THR A 40 -25.65 -16.51 -14.82
N GLU A 41 -24.76 -16.26 -15.78
CA GLU A 41 -23.35 -16.67 -15.75
C GLU A 41 -22.43 -15.49 -16.08
N ALA A 42 -21.38 -15.34 -15.26
CA ALA A 42 -20.33 -14.33 -15.41
C ALA A 42 -19.28 -14.74 -16.47
N THR A 43 -19.73 -14.96 -17.72
CA THR A 43 -18.83 -15.22 -18.86
C THR A 43 -18.40 -13.91 -19.52
N TRP A 44 -17.24 -13.88 -20.19
CA TRP A 44 -16.71 -12.67 -20.83
C TRP A 44 -17.73 -11.94 -21.74
N PRO A 45 -18.42 -12.61 -22.69
CA PRO A 45 -19.40 -11.95 -23.55
C PRO A 45 -20.58 -11.37 -22.75
N ASN A 46 -21.05 -12.11 -21.73
CA ASN A 46 -22.14 -11.67 -20.87
C ASN A 46 -21.74 -10.47 -20.01
N LEU A 47 -20.49 -10.41 -19.55
CA LEU A 47 -19.95 -9.28 -18.81
C LEU A 47 -19.87 -8.03 -19.67
N MET A 48 -19.45 -8.14 -20.93
CA MET A 48 -19.45 -7.02 -21.88
C MET A 48 -20.87 -6.50 -22.12
N LEU A 49 -21.83 -7.40 -22.36
CA LEU A 49 -23.23 -7.04 -22.54
C LEU A 49 -23.81 -6.38 -21.29
N LEU A 50 -23.57 -6.96 -20.10
CA LEU A 50 -24.00 -6.40 -18.82
C LEU A 50 -23.37 -5.02 -18.57
N CYS A 51 -22.10 -4.84 -18.93
CA CYS A 51 -21.39 -3.57 -18.85
C CYS A 51 -22.11 -2.51 -19.70
N SER A 52 -22.38 -2.80 -20.99
CA SER A 52 -23.11 -1.91 -21.90
C SER A 52 -24.53 -1.62 -21.43
N LEU A 53 -25.24 -2.64 -20.93
CA LEU A 53 -26.60 -2.49 -20.38
C LEU A 53 -26.61 -1.54 -19.17
N LEU A 54 -25.65 -1.68 -18.27
CA LEU A 54 -25.53 -0.82 -17.09
C LEU A 54 -25.20 0.64 -17.45
N ASP A 55 -24.59 0.90 -18.61
CA ASP A 55 -24.32 2.26 -19.10
C ASP A 55 -25.50 2.91 -19.83
N SER A 56 -26.48 2.12 -20.26
CA SER A 56 -27.61 2.65 -20.99
C SER A 56 -28.35 3.73 -20.17
N PRO A 57 -28.66 4.90 -20.74
CA PRO A 57 -29.41 5.95 -20.06
C PRO A 57 -30.84 5.51 -19.71
N GLU A 58 -31.38 4.53 -20.44
CA GLU A 58 -32.70 3.95 -20.21
C GLU A 58 -32.70 2.85 -19.13
N PHE A 59 -31.53 2.55 -18.54
CA PHE A 59 -31.41 1.51 -17.54
C PHE A 59 -32.13 1.88 -16.23
N SER A 60 -33.20 1.13 -15.92
CA SER A 60 -33.90 1.21 -14.64
C SER A 60 -33.51 0.04 -13.72
N PRO A 61 -32.85 0.28 -12.57
CA PRO A 61 -32.43 -0.79 -11.66
C PRO A 61 -33.59 -1.65 -11.17
N SER A 62 -34.78 -1.07 -11.00
CA SER A 62 -35.98 -1.78 -10.50
C SER A 62 -36.37 -3.00 -11.35
N HIS A 63 -36.23 -2.89 -12.68
CA HIS A 63 -36.57 -3.98 -13.61
C HIS A 63 -35.58 -5.15 -13.56
N TRP A 64 -34.36 -4.92 -13.08
CA TRP A 64 -33.27 -5.89 -13.10
C TRP A 64 -32.93 -6.46 -11.72
N GLN A 65 -33.63 -6.04 -10.66
CA GLN A 65 -33.45 -6.55 -9.30
C GLN A 65 -33.55 -8.08 -9.16
N PRO A 66 -34.44 -8.80 -9.88
CA PRO A 66 -34.50 -10.26 -9.78
C PRO A 66 -33.30 -10.99 -10.40
N VAL A 67 -32.59 -10.34 -11.32
CA VAL A 67 -31.48 -10.93 -12.08
C VAL A 67 -30.13 -10.52 -11.49
N ILE A 68 -29.98 -9.23 -11.15
CA ILE A 68 -28.78 -8.70 -10.49
C ILE A 68 -28.97 -8.89 -8.99
N ASP A 69 -28.57 -10.06 -8.52
CA ASP A 69 -28.78 -10.51 -7.16
C ASP A 69 -27.44 -10.83 -6.45
N ARG A 70 -27.54 -11.43 -5.26
CA ARG A 70 -26.39 -11.88 -4.47
C ARG A 70 -25.57 -12.96 -5.18
N LYS A 71 -26.22 -13.86 -5.94
CA LYS A 71 -25.53 -14.96 -6.62
C LYS A 71 -24.62 -14.43 -7.71
N LEU A 72 -25.10 -13.46 -8.50
CA LEU A 72 -24.28 -12.80 -9.52
C LEU A 72 -23.08 -12.09 -8.89
N VAL A 73 -23.26 -11.40 -7.75
CA VAL A 73 -22.15 -10.76 -7.03
C VAL A 73 -21.06 -11.78 -6.64
N LEU A 74 -21.44 -12.95 -6.14
CA LEU A 74 -20.50 -14.01 -5.79
C LEU A 74 -19.75 -14.55 -7.02
N GLN A 75 -20.47 -14.83 -8.11
CA GLN A 75 -19.86 -15.27 -9.36
C GLN A 75 -18.87 -14.24 -9.92
N LEU A 76 -19.22 -12.94 -9.88
CA LEU A 76 -18.30 -11.88 -10.29
C LEU A 76 -17.04 -11.86 -9.41
N LEU A 77 -17.19 -12.02 -8.09
CA LEU A 77 -16.07 -12.01 -7.15
C LEU A 77 -15.12 -13.20 -7.36
N ASP A 78 -15.64 -14.39 -7.64
CA ASP A 78 -14.81 -15.56 -7.95
C ASP A 78 -13.97 -15.35 -9.22
N ARG A 79 -14.49 -14.60 -10.21
CA ARG A 79 -13.78 -14.30 -11.46
C ARG A 79 -12.67 -13.26 -11.31
N PHE A 80 -12.58 -12.52 -10.21
CA PHE A 80 -11.44 -11.62 -9.98
C PHE A 80 -10.10 -12.37 -9.83
N ASP A 81 -10.12 -13.68 -9.59
CA ASP A 81 -8.90 -14.49 -9.59
C ASP A 81 -8.42 -14.88 -11.01
N SER A 82 -9.08 -14.38 -12.07
CA SER A 82 -8.63 -14.59 -13.46
C SER A 82 -7.21 -14.07 -13.67
N GLU A 83 -6.42 -14.81 -14.44
CA GLU A 83 -5.06 -14.41 -14.82
C GLU A 83 -5.06 -13.24 -15.84
N ASP A 84 -6.14 -13.11 -16.62
CA ASP A 84 -6.30 -12.06 -17.64
C ASP A 84 -6.61 -10.69 -16.98
N PRO A 85 -5.69 -9.70 -17.07
CA PRO A 85 -5.91 -8.37 -16.53
C PRO A 85 -7.11 -7.63 -17.16
N GLU A 86 -7.39 -7.86 -18.44
CA GLU A 86 -8.52 -7.21 -19.11
C GLU A 86 -9.85 -7.74 -18.56
N GLU A 87 -9.90 -9.04 -18.21
CA GLU A 87 -11.08 -9.64 -17.58
C GLU A 87 -11.32 -9.01 -16.22
N ARG A 88 -10.28 -8.96 -15.39
CA ARG A 88 -10.36 -8.35 -14.06
C ARG A 88 -10.78 -6.89 -14.15
N ASN A 89 -10.29 -6.15 -15.14
CA ASN A 89 -10.64 -4.75 -15.36
C ASN A 89 -12.12 -4.57 -15.78
N LEU A 90 -12.65 -5.47 -16.61
CA LEU A 90 -14.07 -5.50 -16.97
C LEU A 90 -14.94 -5.84 -15.76
N ILE A 91 -14.61 -6.90 -15.02
CA ILE A 91 -15.34 -7.31 -13.81
C ILE A 91 -15.33 -6.19 -12.77
N LYS A 92 -14.19 -5.53 -12.57
CA LYS A 92 -14.06 -4.35 -11.72
C LYS A 92 -15.07 -3.27 -12.08
N THR A 93 -15.16 -2.96 -13.38
CA THR A 93 -16.06 -1.95 -13.91
C THR A 93 -17.52 -2.33 -13.70
N VAL A 94 -17.89 -3.58 -14.02
CA VAL A 94 -19.24 -4.12 -13.84
C VAL A 94 -19.64 -4.11 -12.37
N LEU A 95 -18.81 -4.65 -11.47
CA LEU A 95 -19.11 -4.73 -10.04
C LEU A 95 -19.28 -3.34 -9.41
N TYR A 96 -18.44 -2.37 -9.81
CA TYR A 96 -18.58 -0.98 -9.35
C TYR A 96 -19.90 -0.34 -9.81
N ARG A 97 -20.31 -0.58 -11.05
CA ARG A 97 -21.59 -0.08 -11.58
C ARG A 97 -22.78 -0.69 -10.84
N ILE A 98 -22.73 -2.00 -10.58
CA ILE A 98 -23.73 -2.68 -9.75
C ILE A 98 -23.77 -2.02 -8.36
N TYR A 99 -22.63 -1.82 -7.71
CA TYR A 99 -22.55 -1.15 -6.40
C TYR A 99 -23.20 0.25 -6.40
N ARG A 100 -22.95 1.05 -7.44
CA ARG A 100 -23.53 2.41 -7.55
C ARG A 100 -25.04 2.37 -7.74
N LYS A 101 -25.54 1.54 -8.67
CA LYS A 101 -26.95 1.52 -9.09
C LYS A 101 -27.87 0.71 -8.17
N PHE A 102 -27.36 -0.34 -7.52
CA PHE A 102 -28.14 -1.25 -6.67
C PHE A 102 -27.82 -1.04 -5.19
N VAL A 103 -28.52 -0.09 -4.55
CA VAL A 103 -28.31 0.26 -3.13
C VAL A 103 -28.46 -0.96 -2.21
N GLY A 104 -29.42 -1.85 -2.48
CA GLY A 104 -29.66 -3.07 -1.71
C GLY A 104 -28.50 -4.06 -1.70
N LEU A 105 -27.62 -4.04 -2.72
CA LEU A 105 -26.47 -4.94 -2.82
C LEU A 105 -25.20 -4.38 -2.18
N ARG A 106 -25.17 -3.08 -1.81
CA ARG A 106 -23.95 -2.43 -1.30
C ARG A 106 -23.38 -3.10 -0.06
N VAL A 107 -24.24 -3.52 0.86
CA VAL A 107 -23.82 -4.21 2.10
C VAL A 107 -23.19 -5.56 1.76
N GLU A 108 -23.83 -6.33 0.88
CA GLU A 108 -23.35 -7.65 0.49
C GLU A 108 -22.03 -7.56 -0.28
N ILE A 109 -21.91 -6.65 -1.26
CA ILE A 109 -20.66 -6.43 -2.00
C ILE A 109 -19.51 -6.11 -1.05
N ARG A 110 -19.69 -5.16 -0.13
CA ARG A 110 -18.64 -4.81 0.86
C ARG A 110 -18.28 -5.99 1.75
N LYS A 111 -19.27 -6.77 2.19
CA LYS A 111 -19.07 -7.96 3.03
C LYS A 111 -18.28 -9.04 2.28
N GLN A 112 -18.60 -9.30 1.02
CA GLN A 112 -17.94 -10.34 0.23
C GLN A 112 -16.53 -9.93 -0.19
N ILE A 113 -16.31 -8.68 -0.59
CA ILE A 113 -14.95 -8.15 -0.83
C ILE A 113 -14.11 -8.29 0.44
N ASN A 114 -14.67 -7.94 1.60
CA ASN A 114 -13.98 -8.10 2.89
C ASN A 114 -13.61 -9.57 3.17
N TYR A 115 -14.54 -10.51 2.93
CA TYR A 115 -14.26 -11.93 3.08
C TYR A 115 -13.09 -12.40 2.19
N VAL A 116 -13.10 -12.02 0.90
CA VAL A 116 -12.02 -12.35 -0.04
C VAL A 116 -10.68 -11.79 0.44
N LEU A 117 -10.64 -10.53 0.88
CA LEU A 117 -9.41 -9.90 1.38
C LEU A 117 -8.90 -10.55 2.67
N LEU A 118 -9.80 -10.88 3.62
CA LEU A 118 -9.41 -11.57 4.85
C LEU A 118 -8.82 -12.95 4.55
N ARG A 119 -9.46 -13.73 3.66
CA ARG A 119 -8.93 -15.01 3.21
C ARG A 119 -7.57 -14.87 2.53
N TYR A 120 -7.40 -13.86 1.69
CA TYR A 120 -6.12 -13.55 1.07
C TYR A 120 -5.02 -13.22 2.09
N ILE A 121 -5.31 -12.40 3.11
CA ILE A 121 -4.33 -11.98 4.14
C ILE A 121 -3.92 -13.13 5.06
N TYR A 122 -4.88 -13.97 5.48
CA TYR A 122 -4.69 -14.90 6.59
C TYR A 122 -4.59 -16.38 6.18
N GLU A 123 -5.03 -16.75 4.98
CA GLU A 123 -5.09 -18.15 4.55
C GLU A 123 -4.24 -18.42 3.31
N THR A 124 -4.48 -17.69 2.22
CA THR A 124 -3.94 -18.12 0.90
C THR A 124 -2.71 -17.36 0.45
N GLU A 125 -2.60 -16.06 0.75
CA GLU A 125 -1.68 -15.11 0.10
C GLU A 125 -1.66 -15.21 -1.44
N LYS A 126 -2.71 -15.79 -2.04
CA LYS A 126 -2.86 -16.01 -3.48
C LYS A 126 -4.23 -15.53 -3.90
N PHE A 127 -4.25 -14.45 -4.66
CA PHE A 127 -5.41 -13.89 -5.34
C PHE A 127 -4.94 -12.83 -6.36
N ASN A 128 -5.36 -12.91 -7.62
CA ASN A 128 -4.89 -12.01 -8.68
C ASN A 128 -5.53 -10.62 -8.62
N GLY A 129 -6.80 -10.52 -8.21
CA GLY A 129 -7.60 -9.30 -8.31
C GLY A 129 -7.54 -8.32 -7.14
N VAL A 130 -6.54 -8.39 -6.24
CA VAL A 130 -6.48 -7.53 -5.04
C VAL A 130 -6.46 -6.05 -5.43
N ALA A 131 -5.68 -5.69 -6.44
CA ALA A 131 -5.54 -4.30 -6.90
C ALA A 131 -6.88 -3.75 -7.43
N GLU A 132 -7.61 -4.53 -8.22
CA GLU A 132 -8.89 -4.15 -8.79
C GLU A 132 -9.98 -4.03 -7.71
N LEU A 133 -10.00 -4.94 -6.73
CA LEU A 133 -10.88 -4.82 -5.57
C LEU A 133 -10.59 -3.55 -4.76
N LEU A 134 -9.31 -3.21 -4.55
CA LEU A 134 -8.91 -1.99 -3.86
C LEU A 134 -9.29 -0.73 -4.65
N LYS A 135 -9.24 -0.73 -5.99
CA LYS A 135 -9.74 0.38 -6.82
C LYS A 135 -11.24 0.62 -6.57
N ILE A 136 -12.04 -0.44 -6.51
CA ILE A 136 -13.47 -0.32 -6.17
C ILE A 136 -13.62 0.24 -4.75
N LEU A 137 -12.87 -0.30 -3.79
CA LEU A 137 -12.93 0.15 -2.40
C LEU A 137 -12.53 1.61 -2.24
N GLY A 138 -11.53 2.10 -2.97
CA GLY A 138 -11.16 3.51 -3.02
C GLY A 138 -12.35 4.40 -3.37
N CYS A 139 -13.04 4.11 -4.48
CA CYS A 139 -14.24 4.84 -4.88
C CYS A 139 -15.39 4.72 -3.87
N ILE A 140 -15.51 3.57 -3.19
CA ILE A 140 -16.50 3.36 -2.13
C ILE A 140 -16.19 4.25 -0.92
N ILE A 141 -14.92 4.32 -0.51
CA ILE A 141 -14.45 5.11 0.62
C ILE A 141 -14.73 6.58 0.35
N ASP A 142 -14.42 7.10 -0.84
CA ASP A 142 -14.74 8.48 -1.26
C ASP A 142 -16.22 8.84 -1.03
N GLY A 143 -17.12 7.88 -1.27
CA GLY A 143 -18.56 8.04 -1.07
C GLY A 143 -19.05 7.89 0.38
N PHE A 144 -18.18 7.60 1.36
CA PHE A 144 -18.61 7.50 2.76
C PHE A 144 -19.07 8.84 3.30
N ALA A 145 -20.27 8.81 3.90
CA ALA A 145 -20.83 9.92 4.65
C ALA A 145 -20.05 10.13 5.96
N LEU A 146 -19.98 11.39 6.39
CA LEU A 146 -19.43 11.77 7.69
C LEU A 146 -20.56 11.96 8.71
N PRO A 147 -20.35 11.57 9.98
CA PRO A 147 -19.16 10.91 10.51
C PRO A 147 -19.03 9.45 10.02
N LEU A 148 -17.78 8.97 9.89
CA LEU A 148 -17.50 7.59 9.49
C LEU A 148 -18.14 6.60 10.46
N LYS A 149 -18.78 5.55 9.92
CA LYS A 149 -19.39 4.49 10.72
C LYS A 149 -18.33 3.61 11.38
N ALA A 150 -18.67 3.02 12.53
CA ALA A 150 -17.78 2.09 13.23
C ALA A 150 -17.33 0.91 12.35
N GLU A 151 -18.21 0.39 11.48
CA GLU A 151 -17.87 -0.66 10.51
C GLU A 151 -16.74 -0.24 9.55
N HIS A 152 -16.69 1.02 9.12
CA HIS A 152 -15.67 1.52 8.20
C HIS A 152 -14.32 1.66 8.91
N LYS A 153 -14.33 2.11 10.17
CA LYS A 153 -13.12 2.15 11.02
C LYS A 153 -12.58 0.74 11.29
N GLN A 154 -13.45 -0.22 11.57
CA GLN A 154 -13.04 -1.63 11.71
C GLN A 154 -12.46 -2.19 10.41
N PHE A 155 -13.06 -1.86 9.25
CA PHE A 155 -12.55 -2.27 7.95
C PHE A 155 -11.11 -1.76 7.72
N LEU A 156 -10.83 -0.48 8.01
CA LEU A 156 -9.47 0.07 7.96
C LEU A 156 -8.48 -0.73 8.83
N ILE A 157 -8.83 -0.93 10.11
CA ILE A 157 -7.93 -1.53 11.12
C ILE A 157 -7.71 -3.03 10.89
N LYS A 158 -8.76 -3.75 10.48
CA LYS A 158 -8.77 -5.22 10.41
C LYS A 158 -8.44 -5.77 9.03
N VAL A 159 -8.54 -4.95 7.98
CA VAL A 159 -8.38 -5.39 6.59
C VAL A 159 -7.32 -4.57 5.88
N LEU A 160 -7.51 -3.25 5.72
CA LEU A 160 -6.60 -2.43 4.92
C LEU A 160 -5.19 -2.36 5.52
N ILE A 161 -5.06 -2.11 6.83
CA ILE A 161 -3.75 -2.10 7.48
C ILE A 161 -3.09 -3.50 7.40
N PRO A 162 -3.77 -4.62 7.70
CA PRO A 162 -3.17 -5.95 7.53
C PRO A 162 -2.84 -6.37 6.09
N LEU A 163 -3.39 -5.74 5.04
CA LEU A 163 -3.00 -5.99 3.65
C LEU A 163 -1.53 -5.63 3.34
N HIS A 164 -0.81 -5.00 4.26
CA HIS A 164 0.63 -4.77 4.11
C HIS A 164 1.48 -5.99 4.47
N LYS A 165 0.90 -7.01 5.13
CA LYS A 165 1.61 -8.23 5.53
C LYS A 165 2.05 -9.10 4.35
N PRO A 166 1.18 -9.43 3.37
CA PRO A 166 1.53 -10.38 2.31
C PRO A 166 2.76 -9.98 1.50
N LYS A 167 3.45 -10.98 0.93
CA LYS A 167 4.72 -10.76 0.24
C LYS A 167 4.57 -9.95 -1.05
N CYS A 168 3.48 -10.15 -1.78
CA CYS A 168 3.20 -9.51 -3.07
C CYS A 168 2.55 -8.12 -2.98
N LEU A 169 2.79 -7.37 -1.88
CA LEU A 169 2.29 -6.01 -1.66
C LEU A 169 2.52 -5.08 -2.87
N MET A 170 3.66 -5.21 -3.56
CA MET A 170 4.02 -4.39 -4.73
C MET A 170 2.98 -4.43 -5.87
N ASN A 171 2.16 -5.48 -5.95
CA ASN A 171 1.16 -5.64 -7.01
C ASN A 171 -0.07 -4.74 -6.81
N TYR A 172 -0.31 -4.26 -5.59
CA TYR A 172 -1.50 -3.49 -5.24
C TYR A 172 -1.24 -2.31 -4.27
N HIS A 173 0.03 -2.04 -3.97
CA HIS A 173 0.45 -1.04 -2.99
C HIS A 173 -0.15 0.33 -3.26
N GLU A 174 -0.05 0.83 -4.51
CA GLU A 174 -0.59 2.13 -4.90
C GLU A 174 -2.10 2.26 -4.59
N GLN A 175 -2.87 1.21 -4.89
CA GLN A 175 -4.31 1.20 -4.65
C GLN A 175 -4.62 1.12 -3.15
N LEU A 176 -3.79 0.44 -2.37
CA LEU A 176 -3.91 0.36 -0.93
C LEU A 176 -3.60 1.71 -0.26
N THR A 177 -2.50 2.34 -0.64
CA THR A 177 -2.09 3.67 -0.18
C THR A 177 -3.17 4.70 -0.45
N TYR A 178 -3.75 4.69 -1.65
CA TYR A 178 -4.90 5.54 -1.97
C TYR A 178 -6.06 5.34 -0.98
N CYS A 179 -6.42 4.09 -0.67
CA CYS A 179 -7.48 3.81 0.30
C CYS A 179 -7.16 4.35 1.70
N LEU A 180 -5.91 4.21 2.17
CA LEU A 180 -5.50 4.71 3.50
C LEU A 180 -5.58 6.24 3.56
N ILE A 181 -5.05 6.93 2.55
CA ILE A 181 -5.08 8.40 2.47
C ILE A 181 -6.52 8.91 2.49
N ARG A 182 -7.43 8.32 1.69
CA ARG A 182 -8.86 8.70 1.70
C ARG A 182 -9.53 8.52 3.05
N PHE A 183 -9.14 7.51 3.83
CA PHE A 183 -9.60 7.37 5.21
C PHE A 183 -9.10 8.48 6.12
N VAL A 184 -7.81 8.83 6.02
CA VAL A 184 -7.19 9.88 6.85
C VAL A 184 -7.76 11.27 6.52
N GLU A 185 -7.98 11.57 5.23
CA GLU A 185 -8.63 12.82 4.81
C GLU A 185 -10.05 12.96 5.38
N LYS A 186 -10.80 11.86 5.46
CA LYS A 186 -12.17 11.83 6.02
C LYS A 186 -12.22 11.94 7.53
N ASP A 187 -11.25 11.34 8.22
CA ASP A 187 -11.12 11.44 9.68
C ASP A 187 -9.64 11.44 10.07
N ALA A 188 -9.10 12.64 10.32
CA ALA A 188 -7.69 12.84 10.63
C ALA A 188 -7.22 12.04 11.87
N MET A 189 -8.11 11.68 12.80
CA MET A 189 -7.74 10.87 13.97
C MET A 189 -7.25 9.47 13.59
N LEU A 190 -7.60 8.99 12.39
CA LEU A 190 -7.18 7.69 11.88
C LEU A 190 -5.70 7.64 11.49
N ALA A 191 -5.05 8.79 11.24
CA ALA A 191 -3.61 8.85 10.93
C ALA A 191 -2.77 8.13 11.99
N GLU A 192 -3.12 8.31 13.27
CA GLU A 192 -2.43 7.66 14.39
C GLU A 192 -2.49 6.13 14.29
N GLN A 193 -3.68 5.59 13.96
CA GLN A 193 -3.90 4.15 13.87
C GLN A 193 -3.22 3.55 12.65
N VAL A 194 -3.27 4.25 11.51
CA VAL A 194 -2.64 3.83 10.26
C VAL A 194 -1.12 3.76 10.43
N VAL A 195 -0.48 4.85 10.86
CA VAL A 195 0.98 4.89 11.00
C VAL A 195 1.47 3.88 12.04
N LYS A 196 0.81 3.76 13.21
CA LYS A 196 1.17 2.72 14.18
C LYS A 196 0.98 1.31 13.63
N GLY A 197 -0.02 1.10 12.78
CA GLY A 197 -0.25 -0.15 12.07
C GLY A 197 0.86 -0.51 11.09
N LEU A 198 1.31 0.45 10.29
CA LEU A 198 2.44 0.28 9.36
C LEU A 198 3.74 0.01 10.13
N LEU A 199 4.04 0.77 11.19
CA LEU A 199 5.20 0.53 12.04
C LEU A 199 5.18 -0.86 12.69
N LYS A 200 4.01 -1.40 13.03
CA LYS A 200 3.86 -2.77 13.53
C LYS A 200 4.23 -3.83 12.50
N PHE A 201 3.94 -3.58 11.21
CA PHE A 201 4.20 -4.50 10.11
C PHE A 201 5.45 -4.15 9.31
N TRP A 202 6.36 -3.35 9.89
CA TRP A 202 7.57 -2.89 9.22
C TRP A 202 8.37 -4.05 8.60
N PRO A 203 8.68 -4.01 7.29
CA PRO A 203 9.47 -5.05 6.63
C PRO A 203 10.90 -5.11 7.17
N LYS A 204 11.37 -6.30 7.56
CA LYS A 204 12.75 -6.49 8.07
C LYS A 204 13.69 -7.22 7.11
N VAL A 205 13.13 -7.88 6.10
CA VAL A 205 13.87 -8.80 5.21
C VAL A 205 13.63 -8.52 3.72
N CYS A 206 12.92 -7.43 3.40
CA CYS A 206 12.58 -7.08 2.01
C CYS A 206 12.71 -5.57 1.81
N THR A 207 13.86 -5.15 1.25
CA THR A 207 14.17 -3.75 0.95
C THR A 207 13.10 -3.10 0.08
N LYS A 208 12.62 -3.80 -0.97
CA LYS A 208 11.57 -3.28 -1.84
C LYS A 208 10.29 -2.92 -1.07
N LYS A 209 9.87 -3.76 -0.11
CA LYS A 209 8.72 -3.44 0.74
C LYS A 209 9.03 -2.31 1.71
N GLU A 210 10.24 -2.25 2.26
CA GLU A 210 10.65 -1.15 3.15
C GLU A 210 10.59 0.21 2.44
N LEU A 211 11.06 0.28 1.19
CA LEU A 211 10.94 1.50 0.35
C LEU A 211 9.49 1.90 0.08
N LEU A 212 8.61 0.92 -0.17
CA LEU A 212 7.18 1.16 -0.34
C LEU A 212 6.54 1.73 0.94
N PHE A 213 6.87 1.17 2.12
CA PHE A 213 6.38 1.68 3.41
C PHE A 213 6.85 3.11 3.69
N LEU A 214 8.13 3.42 3.41
CA LEU A 214 8.63 4.78 3.55
C LEU A 214 7.85 5.75 2.66
N ARG A 215 7.57 5.36 1.41
CA ARG A 215 6.78 6.16 0.50
C ARG A 215 5.34 6.38 0.95
N GLU A 216 4.66 5.30 1.33
CA GLU A 216 3.29 5.40 1.80
C GLU A 216 3.16 6.25 3.06
N ILE A 217 4.12 6.17 3.98
CA ILE A 217 4.10 7.01 5.17
C ILE A 217 4.32 8.47 4.82
N GLU A 218 5.21 8.81 3.90
CA GLU A 218 5.35 10.18 3.40
C GLU A 218 4.01 10.70 2.85
N ASP A 219 3.37 9.95 1.94
CA ASP A 219 2.09 10.34 1.35
C ASP A 219 0.98 10.51 2.42
N ILE A 220 0.96 9.68 3.46
CA ILE A 220 0.04 9.80 4.61
C ILE A 220 0.37 11.04 5.45
N LEU A 221 1.66 11.36 5.64
CA LEU A 221 2.07 12.52 6.41
C LEU A 221 1.61 13.81 5.75
N GLU A 222 1.58 13.92 4.42
CA GLU A 222 1.10 15.13 3.70
C GLU A 222 -0.34 15.52 4.05
N VAL A 223 -1.19 14.55 4.37
CA VAL A 223 -2.58 14.79 4.79
C VAL A 223 -2.77 14.75 6.32
N THR A 224 -1.70 14.53 7.08
CA THR A 224 -1.76 14.37 8.55
C THR A 224 -1.70 15.72 9.26
N LYS A 225 -2.72 16.03 10.06
CA LYS A 225 -2.75 17.26 10.87
C LYS A 225 -1.65 17.28 11.95
N PRO A 226 -1.09 18.46 12.31
CA PRO A 226 -0.03 18.56 13.32
C PRO A 226 -0.35 17.93 14.68
N SER A 227 -1.61 18.04 15.13
CA SER A 227 -2.05 17.44 16.40
C SER A 227 -2.02 15.91 16.41
N GLN A 228 -2.16 15.27 15.25
CA GLN A 228 -2.05 13.82 15.12
C GLN A 228 -0.59 13.40 14.92
N PHE A 229 0.18 14.20 14.17
CA PHE A 229 1.62 13.98 14.01
C PHE A 229 2.34 13.89 15.35
N ALA A 230 2.05 14.79 16.30
CA ALA A 230 2.65 14.77 17.64
C ALA A 230 2.54 13.41 18.35
N LYS A 231 1.45 12.66 18.11
CA LYS A 231 1.21 11.35 18.73
C LYS A 231 1.98 10.20 18.08
N ILE A 232 2.40 10.36 16.83
CA ILE A 232 3.13 9.34 16.05
C ILE A 232 4.61 9.64 15.90
N ALA A 233 5.02 10.92 16.02
CA ALA A 233 6.38 11.40 15.76
C ALA A 233 7.45 10.56 16.43
N LYS A 234 7.32 10.29 17.73
CA LYS A 234 8.31 9.48 18.49
C LYS A 234 8.49 8.07 17.93
N GLY A 235 7.39 7.40 17.57
CA GLY A 235 7.43 6.04 17.04
C GLY A 235 7.98 6.01 15.61
N LEU A 236 7.52 6.95 14.79
CA LEU A 236 7.91 7.07 13.40
C LEU A 236 9.40 7.41 13.25
N PHE A 237 9.87 8.48 13.90
CA PHE A 237 11.25 8.93 13.72
C PHE A 237 12.28 8.02 14.40
N LYS A 238 11.87 7.18 15.36
CA LYS A 238 12.69 6.04 15.80
C LYS A 238 12.92 5.02 14.69
N GLN A 239 11.92 4.80 13.84
CA GLN A 239 12.03 3.88 12.71
C GLN A 239 12.80 4.52 11.56
N ILE A 240 12.53 5.80 11.23
CA ILE A 240 13.30 6.54 10.21
C ILE A 240 14.79 6.60 10.58
N ALA A 241 15.14 6.84 11.85
CA ALA A 241 16.54 6.82 12.29
C ALA A 241 17.21 5.46 12.00
N LYS A 242 16.50 4.33 12.19
CA LYS A 242 17.03 3.00 11.83
C LYS A 242 17.18 2.81 10.33
N CYS A 243 16.32 3.43 9.53
CA CYS A 243 16.42 3.40 8.07
C CYS A 243 17.63 4.21 7.59
N ILE A 244 18.00 5.29 8.28
CA ILE A 244 19.23 6.07 8.02
C ILE A 244 20.47 5.28 8.43
N ASP A 245 20.41 4.52 9.53
CA ASP A 245 21.49 3.60 9.93
C ASP A 245 21.53 2.30 9.09
N ASN A 246 20.71 2.17 8.04
CA ASN A 246 20.64 0.94 7.25
C ASN A 246 21.85 0.86 6.30
N PRO A 247 22.52 -0.31 6.15
CA PRO A 247 23.62 -0.46 5.21
C PRO A 247 23.20 -0.33 3.73
N HIS A 248 21.91 -0.45 3.42
CA HIS A 248 21.40 -0.37 2.05
C HIS A 248 21.12 1.08 1.64
N GLU A 249 21.95 1.62 0.75
CA GLU A 249 21.91 3.04 0.35
C GLU A 249 20.52 3.55 -0.08
N GLN A 250 19.76 2.78 -0.89
CA GLN A 250 18.42 3.24 -1.31
C GLN A 250 17.45 3.46 -0.13
N VAL A 251 17.60 2.70 0.96
CA VAL A 251 16.76 2.88 2.17
C VAL A 251 17.16 4.16 2.89
N VAL A 252 18.47 4.44 2.97
CA VAL A 252 19.01 5.66 3.56
C VAL A 252 18.53 6.89 2.78
N VAL A 253 18.73 6.90 1.46
CA VAL A 253 18.28 7.99 0.58
C VAL A 253 16.79 8.23 0.75
N ARG A 254 15.96 7.17 0.65
CA ARG A 254 14.51 7.29 0.83
C ARG A 254 14.11 7.83 2.20
N ALA A 255 14.83 7.44 3.26
CA ALA A 255 14.59 7.95 4.61
C ALA A 255 15.00 9.43 4.76
N LEU A 256 16.05 9.87 4.06
CA LEU A 256 16.52 11.26 4.07
C LEU A 256 15.59 12.21 3.30
N GLU A 257 14.86 11.74 2.29
CA GLU A 257 13.86 12.53 1.56
C GLU A 257 12.76 13.10 2.47
N PHE A 258 12.48 12.47 3.63
CA PHE A 258 11.58 13.04 4.65
C PHE A 258 12.07 14.41 5.15
N CYS A 259 13.38 14.66 5.13
CA CYS A 259 14.00 15.92 5.50
C CYS A 259 14.13 16.91 4.32
N GLU A 260 13.61 16.56 3.15
CA GLU A 260 13.52 17.45 1.98
C GLU A 260 12.08 17.88 1.69
N ASN A 261 11.08 17.18 2.25
CA ASN A 261 9.68 17.57 2.16
C ASN A 261 9.34 18.73 3.10
N ASP A 262 9.00 19.90 2.54
CA ASP A 262 8.71 21.13 3.28
C ASP A 262 7.61 20.96 4.33
N TYR A 263 6.56 20.21 4.01
CA TYR A 263 5.46 19.99 4.95
C TYR A 263 5.92 19.14 6.14
N ILE A 264 6.64 18.05 5.88
CA ILE A 264 7.18 17.19 6.94
C ILE A 264 8.18 17.97 7.79
N LEU A 265 9.05 18.78 7.18
CA LEU A 265 9.97 19.67 7.91
C LEU A 265 9.22 20.61 8.86
N SER A 266 8.11 21.22 8.41
CA SER A 266 7.28 22.07 9.27
C SER A 266 6.67 21.32 10.48
N LEU A 267 6.30 20.05 10.29
CA LEU A 267 5.82 19.18 11.37
C LEU A 267 6.94 18.80 12.34
N MET A 268 8.14 18.52 11.82
CA MET A 268 9.34 18.23 12.61
C MET A 268 9.75 19.45 13.43
N GLU A 269 9.69 20.65 12.87
CA GLU A 269 10.01 21.90 13.56
C GLU A 269 9.08 22.12 14.77
N GLN A 270 7.77 21.90 14.61
CA GLN A 270 6.79 21.99 15.71
C GLN A 270 7.01 20.92 16.80
N ASN A 271 7.76 19.85 16.51
CA ASN A 271 8.02 18.72 17.41
C ASN A 271 9.53 18.48 17.62
N ASN A 272 10.35 19.53 17.47
CA ASN A 272 11.80 19.42 17.38
C ASN A 272 12.44 18.77 18.62
N GLU A 273 11.88 19.02 19.81
CA GLU A 273 12.34 18.42 21.07
C GLU A 273 12.20 16.90 21.11
N THR A 274 11.26 16.33 20.34
CA THR A 274 11.07 14.89 20.26
C THR A 274 11.82 14.29 19.07
N VAL A 275 11.76 14.93 17.90
CA VAL A 275 12.29 14.37 16.65
C VAL A 275 13.81 14.47 16.58
N MET A 276 14.38 15.64 16.92
CA MET A 276 15.80 15.91 16.74
C MET A 276 16.70 14.95 17.56
N PRO A 277 16.44 14.66 18.85
CA PRO A 277 17.26 13.71 19.60
C PRO A 277 17.22 12.27 19.07
N LEU A 278 16.14 11.88 18.38
CA LEU A 278 16.00 10.53 17.81
C LEU A 278 16.80 10.37 16.52
N MET A 279 16.79 11.40 15.69
CA MET A 279 17.38 11.39 14.36
C MET A 279 18.86 11.77 14.37
N PHE A 280 19.28 12.66 15.27
CA PHE A 280 20.64 13.18 15.32
C PHE A 280 21.72 12.09 15.40
N PRO A 281 21.62 11.05 16.25
CA PRO A 281 22.65 10.00 16.30
C PRO A 281 22.88 9.29 14.96
N ALA A 282 21.79 8.99 14.24
CA ALA A 282 21.84 8.30 12.95
C ALA A 282 22.44 9.22 11.87
N LEU A 283 21.97 10.47 11.78
CA LEU A 283 22.52 11.46 10.85
C LEU A 283 24.02 11.75 11.12
N TYR A 284 24.41 11.85 12.38
CA TYR A 284 25.81 12.07 12.74
C TYR A 284 26.69 10.89 12.33
N ARG A 285 26.26 9.64 12.57
CA ARG A 285 27.00 8.45 12.09
C ARG A 285 27.11 8.44 10.57
N ALA A 286 25.99 8.62 9.87
CA ALA A 286 25.97 8.69 8.41
C ALA A 286 26.91 9.78 7.87
N SER A 287 27.07 10.92 8.57
CA SER A 287 28.02 11.97 8.16
C SER A 287 29.50 11.58 8.27
N LYS A 288 29.81 10.50 8.99
CA LYS A 288 31.17 9.97 9.21
C LYS A 288 31.46 8.71 8.40
N GLU A 289 30.45 8.14 7.75
CA GLU A 289 30.59 6.96 6.91
C GLU A 289 30.93 7.32 5.46
N GLN A 290 31.41 6.33 4.71
CA GLN A 290 31.79 6.49 3.30
C GLN A 290 30.58 6.26 2.39
N TRP A 291 29.64 7.20 2.38
CA TRP A 291 28.53 7.23 1.43
C TRP A 291 28.91 7.90 0.10
N GLN A 292 28.10 7.70 -0.94
CA GLN A 292 28.23 8.47 -2.17
C GLN A 292 28.05 9.97 -1.88
N GLN A 293 28.68 10.82 -2.70
CA GLN A 293 28.68 12.27 -2.48
C GLN A 293 27.27 12.87 -2.41
N GLU A 294 26.33 12.34 -3.20
CA GLU A 294 24.94 12.80 -3.22
C GLU A 294 24.21 12.45 -1.90
N THR A 295 24.32 11.20 -1.44
CA THR A 295 23.78 10.74 -0.16
C THR A 295 24.36 11.53 1.01
N LEU A 296 25.68 11.77 0.99
CA LEU A 296 26.34 12.57 2.02
C LEU A 296 25.86 14.04 2.01
N ALA A 297 25.59 14.61 0.83
CA ALA A 297 25.00 15.94 0.71
C ALA A 297 23.59 16.01 1.32
N MET A 298 22.76 14.97 1.16
CA MET A 298 21.45 14.87 1.81
C MET A 298 21.58 14.84 3.34
N VAL A 299 22.53 14.08 3.88
CA VAL A 299 22.80 14.04 5.33
C VAL A 299 23.17 15.43 5.86
N TYR A 300 24.05 16.16 5.17
CA TYR A 300 24.43 17.50 5.57
C TYR A 300 23.28 18.51 5.45
N ARG A 301 22.43 18.41 4.41
CA ARG A 301 21.20 19.21 4.33
C ARG A 301 20.27 18.95 5.51
N ALA A 302 20.02 17.69 5.85
CA ALA A 302 19.18 17.32 6.99
C ALA A 302 19.73 17.85 8.33
N LEU A 303 21.05 17.73 8.57
CA LEU A 303 21.70 18.32 9.74
C LEU A 303 21.59 19.85 9.74
N GLY A 304 21.76 20.49 8.59
CA GLY A 304 21.58 21.94 8.41
C GLY A 304 20.16 22.40 8.73
N SER A 305 19.14 21.65 8.30
CA SER A 305 17.74 21.91 8.64
C SER A 305 17.52 21.85 10.16
N PHE A 306 18.12 20.89 10.87
CA PHE A 306 17.99 20.80 12.34
C PHE A 306 18.67 21.96 13.07
N VAL A 307 19.83 22.40 12.57
CA VAL A 307 20.51 23.60 13.05
C VAL A 307 19.61 24.82 12.88
N GLY A 308 18.96 24.96 11.72
CA GLY A 308 18.01 26.03 11.42
C GLY A 308 16.77 26.01 12.32
N MET A 309 16.20 24.83 12.60
CA MET A 309 15.02 24.67 13.45
C MET A 309 15.28 25.08 14.91
N ASN A 310 16.37 24.60 15.51
CA ASN A 310 16.68 24.89 16.92
C ASN A 310 18.16 24.71 17.25
N PHE A 311 18.95 25.76 17.01
CA PHE A 311 20.40 25.76 17.27
C PHE A 311 20.79 25.38 18.71
N LYS A 312 20.06 25.90 19.71
CA LYS A 312 20.37 25.63 21.13
C LYS A 312 20.12 24.17 21.49
N LEU A 313 19.04 23.58 20.99
CA LEU A 313 18.75 22.16 21.20
C LEU A 313 19.77 21.30 20.46
N PHE A 314 20.09 21.63 19.21
CA PHE A 314 21.07 20.91 18.40
C PHE A 314 22.42 20.79 19.11
N ASN A 315 22.98 21.90 19.59
CA ASN A 315 24.28 21.88 20.30
C ASN A 315 24.22 21.04 21.58
N ARG A 316 23.15 21.18 22.37
CA ARG A 316 22.97 20.34 23.58
C ARG A 316 22.93 18.85 23.25
N ILE A 317 22.25 18.46 22.18
CA ILE A 317 22.20 17.05 21.73
C ILE A 317 23.57 16.60 21.24
N ALA A 318 24.27 17.43 20.47
CA ALA A 318 25.61 17.12 19.95
C ALA A 318 26.63 16.92 21.08
N ASP A 319 26.64 17.80 22.08
CA ASP A 319 27.51 17.68 23.25
C ASP A 319 27.18 16.44 24.08
N ALA A 320 25.89 16.19 24.33
CA ALA A 320 25.44 15.01 25.05
C ALA A 320 25.81 13.71 24.32
N TYR A 321 25.65 13.67 22.99
CA TYR A 321 26.02 12.53 22.17
C TYR A 321 27.54 12.28 22.19
N LYS A 322 28.35 13.34 22.10
CA LYS A 322 29.81 13.22 22.20
C LYS A 322 30.24 12.69 23.56
N ALA A 323 29.66 13.20 24.65
CA ALA A 323 29.93 12.72 26.00
C ALA A 323 29.53 11.24 26.17
N GLU A 324 28.39 10.81 25.64
CA GLU A 324 27.95 9.42 25.71
C GLU A 324 28.89 8.49 24.92
N ARG A 325 29.36 8.91 23.74
CA ARG A 325 30.32 8.13 22.93
C ARG A 325 31.66 7.94 23.64
N GLU A 326 32.16 8.96 24.35
CA GLU A 326 33.39 8.79 25.14
C GLU A 326 33.17 7.85 26.33
N ARG A 327 32.01 7.92 27.00
CA ARG A 327 31.63 6.96 28.06
C ARG A 327 31.45 5.53 27.55
N GLU A 328 30.93 5.35 26.34
CA GLU A 328 30.83 4.02 25.70
C GLU A 328 32.22 3.44 25.42
N LYS A 329 33.14 4.24 24.87
CA LYS A 329 34.53 3.81 24.63
C LYS A 329 35.24 3.42 25.92
N GLU A 330 35.04 4.16 27.00
CA GLU A 330 35.66 3.84 28.29
C GLU A 330 35.12 2.53 28.86
N ARG A 331 33.79 2.34 28.84
CA ARG A 331 33.14 1.06 29.22
C ARG A 331 33.62 -0.12 28.38
N GLU A 332 33.89 0.10 27.09
CA GLU A 332 34.42 -0.92 26.19
C GLU A 332 35.86 -1.31 26.56
N LYS A 333 36.72 -0.36 26.90
CA LYS A 333 38.07 -0.65 27.41
C LYS A 333 38.03 -1.40 28.74
N GLU A 334 37.20 -0.96 29.69
CA GLU A 334 37.03 -1.64 30.99
C GLU A 334 36.58 -3.10 30.78
N ARG A 335 35.67 -3.34 29.84
CA ARG A 335 35.20 -4.68 29.48
C ARG A 335 36.33 -5.51 28.86
N ASP A 336 37.12 -4.94 27.95
CA ASP A 336 38.24 -5.64 27.32
C ASP A 336 39.36 -5.97 28.32
N GLU A 337 39.62 -5.08 29.28
CA GLU A 337 40.55 -5.32 30.38
C GLU A 337 40.07 -6.45 31.29
N LEU A 338 38.78 -6.45 31.64
CA LEU A 338 38.17 -7.53 32.41
C LEU A 338 38.27 -8.88 31.69
N TRP A 339 37.98 -8.92 30.38
CA TRP A 339 38.14 -10.14 29.57
C TRP A 339 39.59 -10.62 29.54
N LYS A 340 40.56 -9.72 29.33
CA LYS A 340 41.99 -10.07 29.37
C LYS A 340 42.43 -10.60 30.73
N TRP A 341 41.89 -10.06 31.81
CA TRP A 341 42.15 -10.54 33.16
C TRP A 341 41.58 -11.94 33.38
N LEU A 342 40.33 -12.19 32.97
CA LEU A 342 39.69 -13.51 33.05
C LEU A 342 40.47 -14.57 32.25
N SER A 343 40.90 -14.26 31.02
CA SER A 343 41.69 -15.20 30.21
C SER A 343 43.05 -15.54 30.82
N LYS A 344 43.65 -14.63 31.62
CA LYS A 344 44.89 -14.93 32.35
C LYS A 344 44.65 -15.91 33.50
N LEU A 345 43.55 -15.75 34.23
CA LEU A 345 43.19 -16.68 35.30
C LEU A 345 42.83 -18.08 34.78
N GLU A 346 42.22 -18.17 33.60
CA GLU A 346 41.93 -19.46 32.95
C GLU A 346 43.21 -20.22 32.52
N LEU A 347 44.32 -19.52 32.25
CA LEU A 347 45.60 -20.13 31.89
C LEU A 347 46.44 -20.57 33.10
N GLU A 348 46.04 -20.17 34.31
CA GLU A 348 46.71 -20.51 35.57
C GLU A 348 46.10 -21.74 36.27
N HIS A 349 45.07 -22.36 35.67
CA HIS A 349 44.44 -23.63 36.07
C HIS A 349 44.61 -24.68 34.98
#